data_AF-A0A2V6DDK8-F1
#
_entry.id   AF-A0A2V6DDK8-F1
#
_cell.length_a   1.000
_cell.length_b   1.000
_cell.length_c   1.000
_cell.angle_alpha   90.00
_cell.angle_beta   90.00
_cell.angle_gamma   90.00
#
_symmetry.space_group_name_H-M   'P 1'
#
loop_
_entity.id
_entity.type
_entity.pdbx_description
1 polymer ?
#
loop_
_entity_poly.entity_id
_entity_poly.type
_entity_poly.pdbx_seq_one_letter_code
_entity_poly.pdbx_strand_id
1 'polypeptide(L)'
;MLSDPLLRDRYLRHLGRLGGLLERECDRNQVDKSLFALSEFYRDFFAETRRTFAEEWDCDLLGVFRHLRGTGALEITASAATHAILPILQPPGAAHAQIAIGCNQFRETFGGDPSGFWLPECAYSTEIAKLLQAENIRWFIVDAHALEQALAPARRGSFAPCFTKAGPAAFARNVHASRQVWSADQGYPGDPAYRDFYRDVGFDLSPEELSPFPKGSFTGIKYHRVTGRDVPMKEIYDRTAAEETARRHARHFVERCIAELGSVQADDWNPIVIAPFDAELFGHWWFEGPIFLEQVILAAAENQLLLTTPSEFLRQNPTQQVSEPAT
;
A
#
# COMPACT_ATOMS: atom_id res chain seq x y z
N MET A 1 8.48 2.77 15.74
CA MET A 1 7.23 3.53 15.97
C MET A 1 6.06 2.61 16.33
N LEU A 2 5.66 1.67 15.48
CA LEU A 2 4.52 0.76 15.78
C LEU A 2 4.73 -0.15 17.00
N SER A 3 6.00 -0.38 17.40
CA SER A 3 6.39 -1.09 18.62
C SER A 3 6.45 -0.20 19.88
N ASP A 4 6.34 1.13 19.74
CA ASP A 4 6.56 2.06 20.84
C ASP A 4 5.33 2.13 21.77
N PRO A 5 5.47 1.80 23.07
CA PRO A 5 4.32 1.80 24.00
C PRO A 5 3.66 3.16 24.18
N LEU A 6 4.43 4.25 24.15
CA LEU A 6 3.89 5.60 24.29
C LEU A 6 3.03 5.97 23.08
N LEU A 7 3.46 5.60 21.86
CA LEU A 7 2.67 5.84 20.64
C LEU A 7 1.40 4.99 20.60
N ARG A 8 1.47 3.73 21.05
CA ARG A 8 0.29 2.85 21.18
C ARG A 8 -0.77 3.43 22.11
N ASP A 9 -0.35 3.91 23.29
CA ASP A 9 -1.25 4.58 24.24
C ASP A 9 -1.86 5.88 23.65
N ARG A 10 -1.03 6.70 22.99
CA ARG A 10 -1.52 7.92 22.32
C ARG A 10 -2.56 7.62 21.24
N TYR A 11 -2.36 6.56 20.46
CA TYR A 11 -3.31 6.12 19.44
C TYR A 11 -4.63 5.68 20.07
N LEU A 12 -4.60 4.88 21.13
CA LEU A 12 -5.80 4.49 21.87
C LEU A 12 -6.55 5.71 22.41
N ARG A 13 -5.85 6.69 23.01
CA ARG A 13 -6.47 7.93 23.48
C ARG A 13 -7.06 8.75 22.35
N HIS A 14 -6.41 8.77 21.19
CA HIS A 14 -6.92 9.44 20.00
C HIS A 14 -8.24 8.81 19.53
N LEU A 15 -8.32 7.47 19.41
CA LEU A 15 -9.56 6.77 19.07
C LEU A 15 -10.68 7.04 20.09
N GLY A 16 -10.37 7.10 21.39
CA GLY A 16 -11.34 7.46 22.42
C GLY A 16 -11.88 8.89 22.26
N ARG A 17 -11.03 9.85 21.90
CA ARG A 17 -11.47 11.23 21.60
C ARG A 17 -12.35 11.29 20.36
N LEU A 18 -12.04 10.51 19.32
CA LEU A 18 -12.87 10.42 18.11
C LEU A 18 -14.26 9.85 18.45
N GLY A 19 -14.33 8.83 19.30
CA GLY A 19 -15.61 8.30 19.78
C GLY A 19 -16.49 9.38 20.43
N GLY A 20 -15.93 10.19 21.34
CA GLY A 20 -16.66 11.29 21.97
C GLY A 20 -17.06 12.42 21.01
N LEU A 21 -16.30 12.65 19.92
CA LEU A 21 -16.72 13.56 18.85
C LEU A 21 -17.89 12.96 18.07
N LEU A 22 -17.85 11.66 17.78
CA LEU A 22 -18.89 10.97 17.01
C LEU A 22 -20.23 10.84 17.74
N GLU A 23 -20.22 10.69 19.07
CA GLU A 23 -21.45 10.77 19.87
C GLU A 23 -22.16 12.12 19.64
N ARG A 24 -21.43 13.23 19.66
CA ARG A 24 -21.99 14.56 19.39
C ARG A 24 -22.40 14.75 17.94
N GLU A 25 -21.66 14.17 17.00
CA GLU A 25 -22.04 14.16 15.59
C GLU A 25 -23.35 13.42 15.35
N CYS A 26 -23.53 12.25 15.96
CA CYS A 26 -24.80 11.52 15.92
C CYS A 26 -25.93 12.39 16.45
N ASP A 27 -25.76 13.06 17.60
CA ASP A 27 -26.77 13.97 18.15
C ASP A 27 -27.09 15.16 17.23
N ARG A 28 -26.05 15.76 16.64
CA ARG A 28 -26.18 16.90 15.71
C ARG A 28 -26.92 16.51 14.43
N ASN A 29 -26.69 15.31 13.93
CA ASN A 29 -27.20 14.86 12.63
C ASN A 29 -28.53 14.11 12.72
N GLN A 30 -29.15 13.94 13.89
CA GLN A 30 -30.39 13.15 14.10
C GLN A 30 -31.54 13.46 13.13
N VAL A 31 -31.63 14.71 12.64
CA VAL A 31 -32.71 15.15 11.74
C VAL A 31 -32.45 14.71 10.29
N ASP A 32 -31.20 14.69 9.85
CA ASP A 32 -30.83 14.24 8.51
C ASP A 32 -30.46 12.76 8.54
N LYS A 33 -31.36 11.92 8.03
CA LYS A 33 -31.19 10.46 8.03
C LYS A 33 -29.89 10.00 7.35
N SER A 34 -29.44 10.70 6.31
CA SER A 34 -28.24 10.31 5.56
C SER A 34 -26.96 10.61 6.36
N LEU A 35 -26.88 11.81 6.95
CA LEU A 35 -25.75 12.19 7.80
C LEU A 35 -25.74 11.40 9.10
N PHE A 36 -26.91 11.16 9.71
CA PHE A 36 -27.02 10.35 10.91
C PHE A 36 -26.48 8.94 10.69
N ALA A 37 -26.91 8.26 9.61
CA ALA A 37 -26.42 6.93 9.27
C ALA A 37 -24.90 6.89 9.06
N LEU A 38 -24.30 7.94 8.47
CA LEU A 38 -22.85 8.04 8.33
C LEU A 38 -22.14 8.29 9.67
N SER A 39 -22.71 9.11 10.56
CA SER A 39 -22.17 9.31 11.90
C SER A 39 -22.19 8.02 12.71
N GLU A 40 -23.28 7.24 12.63
CA GLU A 40 -23.36 5.91 13.25
C GLU A 40 -22.32 4.95 12.68
N PHE A 41 -22.18 4.93 11.35
CA PHE A 41 -21.14 4.13 10.70
C PHE A 41 -19.74 4.46 11.24
N TYR A 42 -19.37 5.74 11.31
CA TYR A 42 -18.04 6.11 11.82
C TYR A 42 -17.87 5.78 13.30
N ARG A 43 -18.92 5.99 14.12
CA ARG A 43 -18.91 5.61 15.54
C ARG A 43 -18.55 4.13 15.68
N ASP A 44 -19.26 3.29 14.93
CA ASP A 44 -19.09 1.84 14.99
C ASP A 44 -17.72 1.42 14.41
N PHE A 45 -17.30 2.02 13.28
CA PHE A 45 -16.00 1.78 12.66
C PHE A 45 -14.82 2.09 13.59
N PHE A 46 -14.80 3.24 14.26
CA PHE A 46 -13.71 3.59 15.18
C PHE A 46 -13.79 2.80 16.50
N ALA A 47 -14.99 2.46 16.97
CA ALA A 47 -15.17 1.59 18.12
C ALA A 47 -14.62 0.19 17.85
N GLU A 48 -14.95 -0.39 16.70
CA GLU A 48 -14.42 -1.67 16.23
C GLU A 48 -12.90 -1.61 16.06
N THR A 49 -12.38 -0.59 15.36
CA THR A 49 -10.94 -0.39 15.20
C THR A 49 -10.21 -0.36 16.55
N ARG A 50 -10.76 0.36 17.53
CA ARG A 50 -10.20 0.42 18.89
C ARG A 50 -10.24 -0.94 19.56
N ARG A 51 -11.38 -1.64 19.47
CA ARG A 51 -11.60 -2.95 20.08
C ARG A 51 -10.64 -3.98 19.49
N THR A 52 -10.58 -4.10 18.17
CA THR A 52 -9.68 -5.03 17.48
C THR A 52 -8.22 -4.74 17.84
N PHE A 53 -7.78 -3.48 17.81
CA PHE A 53 -6.41 -3.13 18.15
C PHE A 53 -6.07 -3.42 19.62
N ALA A 54 -6.97 -3.10 20.57
CA ALA A 54 -6.70 -3.22 22.00
C ALA A 54 -6.93 -4.62 22.55
N GLU A 55 -8.05 -5.26 22.20
CA GLU A 55 -8.53 -6.50 22.80
C GLU A 55 -8.11 -7.74 21.99
N GLU A 56 -8.18 -7.66 20.65
CA GLU A 56 -7.88 -8.83 19.81
C GLU A 56 -6.39 -8.92 19.49
N TRP A 57 -5.72 -7.78 19.29
CA TRP A 57 -4.31 -7.73 18.91
C TRP A 57 -3.36 -7.34 20.06
N ASP A 58 -3.88 -7.13 21.27
CA ASP A 58 -3.09 -6.72 22.46
C ASP A 58 -2.17 -5.51 22.18
N CYS A 59 -2.68 -4.55 21.42
CA CYS A 59 -1.95 -3.37 20.94
C CYS A 59 -0.70 -3.70 20.10
N ASP A 60 -0.57 -4.91 19.56
CA ASP A 60 0.60 -5.38 18.83
C ASP A 60 0.30 -5.69 17.35
N LEU A 61 0.10 -4.62 16.57
CA LEU A 61 -0.08 -4.72 15.11
C LEU A 61 1.08 -5.46 14.42
N LEU A 62 2.32 -5.30 14.91
CA LEU A 62 3.47 -6.01 14.35
C LEU A 62 3.38 -7.53 14.59
N GLY A 63 2.74 -7.96 15.69
CA GLY A 63 2.40 -9.35 15.97
C GLY A 63 1.45 -9.96 14.93
N VAL A 64 0.46 -9.19 14.48
CA VAL A 64 -0.45 -9.61 13.41
C VAL A 64 0.32 -9.84 12.11
N PHE A 65 1.19 -8.90 11.72
CA PHE A 65 2.04 -9.06 10.52
C PHE A 65 3.00 -10.25 10.64
N ARG A 66 3.57 -10.50 11.82
CA ARG A 66 4.37 -11.71 12.08
C ARG A 66 3.55 -12.98 11.86
N HIS A 67 2.33 -13.03 12.37
CA HIS A 67 1.45 -14.18 12.21
C HIS A 67 1.10 -14.42 10.73
N LEU A 68 0.68 -13.38 10.00
CA LEU A 68 0.36 -13.45 8.57
C LEU A 68 1.55 -13.87 7.72
N ARG A 69 2.77 -13.41 8.05
CA ARG A 69 3.99 -13.91 7.41
C ARG A 69 4.21 -15.39 7.70
N GLY A 70 3.94 -15.84 8.92
CA GLY A 70 4.06 -17.23 9.33
C GLY A 70 3.14 -18.19 8.59
N THR A 71 2.00 -17.72 8.06
CA THR A 71 1.09 -18.54 7.23
C THR A 71 1.54 -18.66 5.78
N GLY A 72 2.50 -17.84 5.34
CA GLY A 72 2.93 -17.73 3.94
C GLY A 72 2.00 -16.88 3.06
N ALA A 73 0.91 -16.32 3.60
CA ALA A 73 0.00 -15.45 2.86
C ALA A 73 0.58 -14.05 2.58
N LEU A 74 1.61 -13.65 3.32
CA LEU A 74 2.25 -12.34 3.21
C LEU A 74 3.78 -12.49 3.19
N GLU A 75 4.43 -11.90 2.17
CA GLU A 75 5.88 -11.67 2.18
C GLU A 75 6.15 -10.21 2.58
N ILE A 76 7.01 -10.03 3.59
CA ILE A 76 7.42 -8.71 4.09
C ILE A 76 8.89 -8.50 3.70
N THR A 77 9.20 -7.31 3.19
CA THR A 77 10.56 -6.91 2.82
C THR A 77 11.23 -6.05 3.89
N ALA A 78 12.56 -5.98 3.85
CA ALA A 78 13.30 -4.92 4.53
C ALA A 78 13.34 -3.65 3.66
N SER A 79 13.78 -2.55 4.24
CA SER A 79 14.16 -1.33 3.52
C SER A 79 15.32 -0.65 4.24
N ALA A 80 15.80 0.47 3.71
CA ALA A 80 16.82 1.28 4.38
C ALA A 80 16.29 1.79 5.73
N ALA A 81 17.14 1.85 6.75
CA ALA A 81 16.76 2.19 8.11
C ALA A 81 15.92 3.48 8.25
N THR A 82 16.19 4.48 7.40
CA THR A 82 15.47 5.77 7.42
C THR A 82 14.88 6.16 6.07
N HIS A 83 14.65 5.19 5.17
CA HIS A 83 14.17 5.44 3.81
C HIS A 83 15.04 6.45 3.02
N ALA A 84 16.35 6.44 3.25
CA ALA A 84 17.28 7.36 2.59
C ALA A 84 17.55 6.95 1.13
N ILE A 85 17.63 7.92 0.21
CA ILE A 85 17.95 7.67 -1.21
C ILE A 85 19.40 7.14 -1.30
N LEU A 86 19.54 5.82 -1.36
CA LEU A 86 20.82 5.14 -1.13
C LEU A 86 21.94 5.56 -2.11
N PRO A 87 21.69 5.72 -3.43
CA PRO A 87 22.77 6.04 -4.38
C PRO A 87 23.45 7.39 -4.17
N ILE A 88 22.81 8.34 -3.48
CA ILE A 88 23.35 9.70 -3.28
C ILE A 88 24.04 9.88 -1.92
N LEU A 89 24.04 8.85 -1.07
CA LEU A 89 24.59 8.96 0.28
C LEU A 89 26.11 9.07 0.28
N GLN A 90 26.60 9.92 1.20
CA GLN A 90 28.01 10.12 1.52
C GLN A 90 28.14 10.09 3.06
N PRO A 91 29.27 9.64 3.65
CA PRO A 91 30.51 9.13 3.03
C PRO A 91 30.41 7.65 2.57
N PRO A 92 31.46 7.08 1.96
CA PRO A 92 31.53 5.65 1.64
C PRO A 92 31.15 4.79 2.86
N GLY A 93 30.22 3.85 2.67
CA GLY A 93 29.68 3.00 3.74
C GLY A 93 28.35 3.47 4.34
N ALA A 94 27.92 4.73 4.12
CA ALA A 94 26.63 5.22 4.61
C ALA A 94 25.44 4.40 4.06
N ALA A 95 25.47 4.06 2.77
CA ALA A 95 24.46 3.21 2.15
C ALA A 95 24.47 1.78 2.74
N HIS A 96 25.66 1.21 2.99
CA HIS A 96 25.76 -0.11 3.61
C HIS A 96 25.19 -0.10 5.04
N ALA A 97 25.52 0.90 5.84
CA ALA A 97 24.97 1.06 7.18
C ALA A 97 23.44 1.15 7.18
N GLN A 98 22.85 1.92 6.25
CA GLN A 98 21.40 2.04 6.09
C GLN A 98 20.74 0.69 5.77
N ILE A 99 21.33 -0.10 4.85
CA ILE A 99 20.81 -1.42 4.48
C ILE A 99 20.96 -2.40 5.66
N ALA A 100 22.14 -2.46 6.28
CA ALA A 100 22.44 -3.40 7.36
C ALA A 100 21.55 -3.15 8.60
N ILE A 101 21.41 -1.87 9.01
CA ILE A 101 20.53 -1.49 10.13
C ILE A 101 19.06 -1.83 9.80
N GLY A 102 18.62 -1.56 8.57
CA GLY A 102 17.27 -1.92 8.13
C GLY A 102 16.99 -3.42 8.15
N CYS A 103 17.95 -4.23 7.68
CA CYS A 103 17.86 -5.69 7.75
C CYS A 103 17.87 -6.20 9.19
N ASN A 104 18.68 -5.60 10.07
CA ASN A 104 18.69 -5.95 11.50
C ASN A 104 17.36 -5.60 12.17
N GLN A 105 16.80 -4.42 11.90
CA GLN A 105 15.48 -4.04 12.40
C GLN A 105 14.40 -5.01 11.92
N PHE A 106 14.47 -5.47 10.66
CA PHE A 106 13.58 -6.51 10.15
C PHE A 106 13.72 -7.81 10.96
N ARG A 107 14.94 -8.30 11.18
CA ARG A 107 15.22 -9.53 11.94
C ARG A 107 14.68 -9.44 13.37
N GLU A 108 14.91 -8.32 14.05
CA GLU A 108 14.41 -8.07 15.41
C GLU A 108 12.88 -8.04 15.45
N THR A 109 12.24 -7.46 14.43
CA THR A 109 10.79 -7.22 14.42
C THR A 109 9.99 -8.44 13.98
N PHE A 110 10.48 -9.16 12.97
CA PHE A 110 9.75 -10.22 12.28
C PHE A 110 10.40 -11.61 12.40
N GLY A 111 11.66 -11.70 12.81
CA GLY A 111 12.43 -12.95 12.86
C GLY A 111 12.88 -13.45 11.49
N GLY A 112 14.01 -14.16 11.43
CA GLY A 112 14.60 -14.65 10.18
C GLY A 112 15.09 -13.54 9.25
N ASP A 113 15.73 -13.93 8.15
CA ASP A 113 16.31 -12.98 7.19
C ASP A 113 15.28 -12.43 6.19
N PRO A 114 15.36 -11.13 5.82
CA PRO A 114 14.59 -10.59 4.72
C PRO A 114 15.09 -11.17 3.39
N SER A 115 14.19 -11.71 2.58
CA SER A 115 14.54 -12.16 1.21
C SER A 115 14.41 -11.02 0.19
N GLY A 116 13.49 -10.10 0.41
CA GLY A 116 13.28 -8.92 -0.44
C GLY A 116 13.69 -7.61 0.22
N PHE A 117 14.02 -6.62 -0.59
CA PHE A 117 14.35 -5.27 -0.15
C PHE A 117 13.61 -4.22 -0.99
N TRP A 118 12.87 -3.32 -0.34
CA TRP A 118 12.32 -2.13 -0.96
C TRP A 118 13.37 -1.02 -0.95
N LEU A 119 13.90 -0.66 -2.12
CA LEU A 119 14.79 0.47 -2.29
C LEU A 119 14.00 1.77 -2.07
N PRO A 120 14.46 2.69 -1.22
CA PRO A 120 13.82 4.00 -1.08
C PRO A 120 13.71 4.71 -2.43
N GLU A 121 12.49 5.10 -2.79
CA GLU A 121 12.15 5.71 -4.10
C GLU A 121 12.52 4.84 -5.31
N CYS A 122 12.66 3.52 -5.13
CA CYS A 122 13.22 2.61 -6.14
C CYS A 122 14.60 3.07 -6.67
N ALA A 123 15.33 3.90 -5.91
CA ALA A 123 16.58 4.51 -6.34
C ALA A 123 17.69 3.46 -6.36
N TYR A 124 18.19 3.17 -7.57
CA TYR A 124 19.08 2.06 -7.84
C TYR A 124 20.47 2.52 -8.26
N SER A 125 21.49 1.71 -7.95
CA SER A 125 22.76 1.72 -8.64
C SER A 125 23.41 0.34 -8.58
N THR A 126 24.32 0.06 -9.51
CA THR A 126 25.11 -1.20 -9.52
C THR A 126 25.85 -1.45 -8.20
N GLU A 127 26.27 -0.40 -7.50
CA GLU A 127 26.93 -0.55 -6.21
C GLU A 127 25.93 -0.97 -5.12
N ILE A 128 24.71 -0.43 -5.13
CA ILE A 128 23.66 -0.85 -4.21
C ILE A 128 23.33 -2.34 -4.39
N ALA A 129 23.29 -2.85 -5.62
CA ALA A 129 23.06 -4.29 -5.85
C ALA A 129 24.08 -5.19 -5.12
N LYS A 130 25.36 -4.79 -5.09
CA LYS A 130 26.41 -5.52 -4.37
C LYS A 130 26.21 -5.47 -2.85
N LEU A 131 25.78 -4.31 -2.33
CA LEU A 131 25.49 -4.16 -0.90
C LEU A 131 24.27 -4.99 -0.49
N LEU A 132 23.23 -5.04 -1.34
CA LEU A 132 22.09 -5.93 -1.13
C LEU A 132 22.51 -7.40 -1.10
N GLN A 133 23.37 -7.82 -2.04
CA GLN A 133 23.91 -9.18 -2.06
C GLN A 133 24.72 -9.52 -0.80
N ALA A 134 25.51 -8.56 -0.28
CA ALA A 134 26.28 -8.74 0.95
C ALA A 134 25.40 -9.01 2.18
N GLU A 135 24.17 -8.46 2.19
CA GLU A 135 23.15 -8.71 3.22
C GLU A 135 22.22 -9.90 2.89
N ASN A 136 22.59 -10.73 1.90
CA ASN A 136 21.84 -11.90 1.43
C ASN A 136 20.43 -11.61 0.87
N ILE A 137 20.16 -10.37 0.45
CA ILE A 137 18.92 -10.02 -0.25
C ILE A 137 18.86 -10.76 -1.58
N ARG A 138 17.69 -11.34 -1.89
CA ARG A 138 17.46 -12.15 -3.09
C ARG A 138 16.76 -11.38 -4.18
N TRP A 139 15.96 -10.37 -3.83
CA TRP A 139 15.25 -9.57 -4.81
C TRP A 139 14.93 -8.16 -4.32
N PHE A 140 14.69 -7.26 -5.26
CA PHE A 140 14.26 -5.89 -5.03
C PHE A 140 13.40 -5.39 -6.18
N ILE A 141 12.72 -4.26 -6.00
CA ILE A 141 11.89 -3.62 -7.01
C ILE A 141 12.60 -2.38 -7.56
N VAL A 142 12.48 -2.18 -8.87
CA VAL A 142 12.95 -1.00 -9.61
C VAL A 142 11.84 -0.38 -10.43
N ASP A 143 12.09 0.84 -10.89
CA ASP A 143 11.29 1.49 -11.91
C ASP A 143 11.35 0.74 -13.25
N ALA A 144 10.32 0.90 -14.09
CA ALA A 144 10.28 0.27 -15.40
C ALA A 144 11.46 0.68 -16.30
N HIS A 145 11.87 1.96 -16.25
CA HIS A 145 12.98 2.46 -17.06
C HIS A 145 14.30 1.73 -16.78
N ALA A 146 14.49 1.23 -15.55
CA ALA A 146 15.71 0.55 -15.17
C ALA A 146 15.93 -0.75 -15.97
N LEU A 147 14.86 -1.46 -16.34
CA LEU A 147 14.97 -2.66 -17.20
C LEU A 147 14.86 -2.32 -18.69
N GLU A 148 14.10 -1.29 -19.06
CA GLU A 148 13.96 -0.83 -20.45
C GLU A 148 15.27 -0.26 -21.01
N GLN A 149 16.03 0.47 -20.19
CA GLN A 149 17.30 1.12 -20.57
C GLN A 149 18.53 0.36 -20.09
N ALA A 150 18.36 -0.89 -19.64
CA ALA A 150 19.45 -1.74 -19.19
C ALA A 150 20.54 -1.89 -20.26
N LEU A 151 21.80 -2.04 -19.83
CA LEU A 151 22.98 -2.20 -20.73
C LEU A 151 22.79 -3.34 -21.75
N ALA A 152 22.07 -4.39 -21.36
CA ALA A 152 21.45 -5.35 -22.27
C ALA A 152 19.93 -5.31 -22.02
N PRO A 153 19.11 -4.87 -22.99
CA PRO A 153 17.67 -4.76 -22.76
C PRO A 153 17.08 -6.07 -22.24
N ALA A 154 16.18 -5.96 -21.25
CA ALA A 154 15.44 -7.10 -20.76
C ALA A 154 14.55 -7.63 -21.90
N ARG A 155 14.82 -8.87 -22.37
CA ARG A 155 14.11 -9.47 -23.52
C ARG A 155 12.62 -9.65 -23.24
N ARG A 156 12.27 -9.79 -21.96
CA ARG A 156 10.91 -10.02 -21.44
C ARG A 156 10.27 -8.73 -20.89
N GLY A 157 10.90 -7.57 -21.09
CA GLY A 157 10.42 -6.29 -20.58
C GLY A 157 10.23 -6.31 -19.06
N SER A 158 9.12 -5.70 -18.59
CA SER A 158 8.70 -5.70 -17.18
C SER A 158 7.94 -6.96 -16.75
N PHE A 159 7.73 -7.93 -17.66
CA PHE A 159 6.96 -9.14 -17.39
C PHE A 159 7.79 -10.28 -16.76
N ALA A 160 9.09 -10.10 -16.59
CA ALA A 160 9.94 -11.03 -15.85
C ALA A 160 11.06 -10.28 -15.10
N PRO A 161 11.53 -10.80 -13.95
CA PRO A 161 12.70 -10.25 -13.31
C PRO A 161 13.98 -10.55 -14.12
N CYS A 162 15.02 -9.76 -13.86
CA CYS A 162 16.38 -10.07 -14.31
C CYS A 162 17.31 -10.25 -13.10
N PHE A 163 18.24 -11.19 -13.17
CA PHE A 163 19.34 -11.24 -12.19
C PHE A 163 20.37 -10.16 -12.51
N THR A 164 20.70 -9.33 -11.53
CA THR A 164 21.85 -8.44 -11.60
C THR A 164 23.14 -9.26 -11.65
N LYS A 165 24.26 -8.68 -12.13
CA LYS A 165 25.57 -9.38 -12.06
C LYS A 165 26.01 -9.65 -10.63
N ALA A 166 25.53 -8.88 -9.66
CA ALA A 166 25.79 -9.08 -8.25
C ALA A 166 25.04 -10.30 -7.68
N GLY A 167 23.92 -10.70 -8.27
CA GLY A 167 23.13 -11.86 -7.84
C GLY A 167 21.64 -11.58 -7.61
N PRO A 168 21.23 -10.51 -6.90
CA PRO A 168 19.83 -10.30 -6.59
C PRO A 168 18.98 -10.03 -7.84
N ALA A 169 17.72 -10.48 -7.82
CA ALA A 169 16.77 -10.27 -8.89
C ALA A 169 16.12 -8.88 -8.81
N ALA A 170 16.12 -8.15 -9.92
CA ALA A 170 15.42 -6.89 -10.08
C ALA A 170 14.05 -7.13 -10.73
N PHE A 171 12.98 -6.76 -10.04
CA PHE A 171 11.61 -6.72 -10.57
C PHE A 171 11.25 -5.30 -10.98
N ALA A 172 10.80 -5.09 -12.22
CA ALA A 172 10.30 -3.78 -12.65
C ALA A 172 8.83 -3.62 -12.33
N ARG A 173 8.42 -2.41 -11.91
CA ARG A 173 6.98 -2.09 -11.83
C ARG A 173 6.34 -2.11 -13.23
N ASN A 174 5.07 -2.47 -13.27
CA ASN A 174 4.22 -2.32 -14.45
C ASN A 174 3.58 -0.92 -14.46
N VAL A 175 3.94 -0.11 -15.45
CA VAL A 175 3.49 1.29 -15.57
C VAL A 175 1.98 1.39 -15.78
N HIS A 176 1.38 0.47 -16.54
CA HIS A 176 -0.05 0.50 -16.86
C HIS A 176 -0.91 0.19 -15.63
N ALA A 177 -0.59 -0.89 -14.92
CA ALA A 177 -1.23 -1.28 -13.67
C ALA A 177 -1.07 -0.19 -12.60
N SER A 178 0.13 0.38 -12.45
CA SER A 178 0.38 1.46 -11.48
C SER A 178 -0.44 2.71 -11.78
N ARG A 179 -0.47 3.19 -13.03
CA ARG A 179 -1.17 4.43 -13.40
C ARG A 179 -2.67 4.38 -13.12
N GLN A 180 -3.28 3.22 -13.33
CA GLN A 180 -4.72 3.04 -13.20
C GLN A 180 -5.23 3.14 -11.76
N VAL A 181 -4.40 2.77 -10.80
CA VAL A 181 -4.74 2.84 -9.37
C VAL A 181 -4.22 4.13 -8.74
N TRP A 182 -3.08 4.65 -9.22
CA TRP A 182 -2.44 5.84 -8.64
C TRP A 182 -3.05 7.19 -9.08
N SER A 183 -3.63 7.26 -10.27
CA SER A 183 -4.10 8.54 -10.80
C SER A 183 -5.40 8.98 -10.10
N ALA A 184 -5.35 10.06 -9.31
CA ALA A 184 -6.56 10.74 -8.83
C ALA A 184 -7.41 11.30 -9.99
N ASP A 185 -6.79 11.48 -11.16
CA ASP A 185 -7.42 12.14 -12.31
C ASP A 185 -8.03 11.19 -13.33
N GLN A 186 -7.43 10.01 -13.48
CA GLN A 186 -7.77 9.03 -14.52
C GLN A 186 -7.89 7.61 -13.96
N GLY A 187 -7.63 7.44 -12.66
CA GLY A 187 -7.63 6.17 -11.97
C GLY A 187 -8.82 6.03 -11.04
N TYR A 188 -8.94 4.85 -10.45
CA TYR A 188 -10.11 4.48 -9.65
C TYR A 188 -10.38 5.45 -8.48
N PRO A 189 -9.40 5.90 -7.68
CA PRO A 189 -9.68 6.73 -6.50
C PRO A 189 -10.43 8.04 -6.79
N GLY A 190 -10.38 8.53 -8.03
CA GLY A 190 -11.10 9.74 -8.46
C GLY A 190 -12.58 9.54 -8.78
N ASP A 191 -13.11 8.33 -8.64
CA ASP A 191 -14.51 8.04 -8.99
C ASP A 191 -15.49 8.88 -8.14
N PRO A 192 -16.51 9.50 -8.77
CA PRO A 192 -17.53 10.29 -8.08
C PRO A 192 -18.21 9.60 -6.89
N ALA A 193 -18.30 8.27 -6.87
CA ALA A 193 -18.94 7.51 -5.80
C ALA A 193 -18.06 7.41 -4.54
N TYR A 194 -16.74 7.55 -4.65
CA TYR A 194 -15.83 7.37 -3.52
C TYR A 194 -15.82 8.54 -2.55
N ARG A 195 -15.41 8.26 -1.31
CA ARG A 195 -15.31 9.25 -0.25
C ARG A 195 -14.32 10.36 -0.60
N ASP A 196 -14.74 11.62 -0.46
CA ASP A 196 -13.88 12.77 -0.67
C ASP A 196 -12.89 12.91 0.49
N PHE A 197 -11.60 12.94 0.18
CA PHE A 197 -10.54 13.05 1.18
C PHE A 197 -10.50 14.43 1.85
N TYR A 198 -10.81 15.51 1.12
CA TYR A 198 -10.61 16.89 1.58
C TYR A 198 -11.82 17.45 2.34
N ARG A 199 -13.00 16.84 2.23
CA ARG A 199 -14.20 17.22 2.99
C ARG A 199 -14.24 16.50 4.34
N ASP A 200 -13.72 17.15 5.38
CA ASP A 200 -13.61 16.61 6.73
C ASP A 200 -14.22 17.57 7.76
N VAL A 201 -14.88 17.01 8.77
CA VAL A 201 -15.55 17.81 9.81
C VAL A 201 -14.58 18.74 10.56
N GLY A 202 -13.29 18.39 10.61
CA GLY A 202 -12.26 19.24 11.21
C GLY A 202 -12.05 20.61 10.53
N PHE A 203 -12.55 20.78 9.31
CA PHE A 203 -12.56 22.06 8.60
C PHE A 203 -13.95 22.70 8.59
N ASP A 204 -15.00 21.89 8.64
CA ASP A 204 -16.39 22.34 8.52
C ASP A 204 -16.96 22.89 9.83
N LEU A 205 -16.64 22.25 10.96
CA LEU A 205 -17.22 22.56 12.26
C LEU A 205 -16.59 23.79 12.95
N SER A 206 -17.30 24.34 13.93
CA SER A 206 -16.77 25.35 14.84
C SER A 206 -15.74 24.76 15.81
N PRO A 207 -14.84 25.58 16.38
CA PRO A 207 -13.90 25.13 17.42
C PRO A 207 -14.58 24.48 18.63
N GLU A 208 -15.76 24.99 19.01
CA GLU A 208 -16.54 24.49 20.15
C GLU A 208 -17.08 23.07 19.87
N GLU A 209 -17.60 22.84 18.67
CA GLU A 209 -18.12 21.53 18.23
C GLU A 209 -16.99 20.48 18.12
N LEU A 210 -15.79 20.91 17.67
CA LEU A 210 -14.64 20.04 17.45
C LEU A 210 -13.87 19.66 18.71
N SER A 211 -14.02 20.40 19.81
CA SER A 211 -13.26 20.18 21.04
C SER A 211 -13.26 18.69 21.46
N PRO A 212 -12.10 18.06 21.74
CA PRO A 212 -10.79 18.66 21.98
C PRO A 212 -9.88 18.73 20.73
N PHE A 213 -10.40 18.51 19.52
CA PHE A 213 -9.60 18.56 18.30
C PHE A 213 -9.38 20.00 17.82
N PRO A 214 -8.18 20.34 17.31
CA PRO A 214 -7.95 21.66 16.75
C PRO A 214 -8.67 21.78 15.40
N LYS A 215 -9.31 22.94 15.18
CA LYS A 215 -9.87 23.30 13.88
C LYS A 215 -8.76 23.40 12.82
N GLY A 216 -9.08 22.99 11.59
CA GLY A 216 -8.14 23.00 10.47
C GLY A 216 -7.24 21.77 10.41
N SER A 217 -7.61 20.68 11.10
CA SER A 217 -6.92 19.40 11.04
C SER A 217 -7.86 18.29 10.58
N PHE A 218 -7.35 17.28 9.90
CA PHE A 218 -8.15 16.13 9.50
C PHE A 218 -8.50 15.27 10.72
N THR A 219 -9.80 15.06 10.94
CA THR A 219 -10.31 14.16 11.99
C THR A 219 -10.46 12.72 11.49
N GLY A 220 -10.59 12.53 10.18
CA GLY A 220 -10.91 11.24 9.55
C GLY A 220 -12.42 11.00 9.39
N ILE A 221 -13.27 11.86 9.94
CA ILE A 221 -14.72 11.82 9.78
C ILE A 221 -15.11 12.70 8.59
N LYS A 222 -15.59 12.05 7.53
CA LYS A 222 -15.82 12.67 6.22
C LYS A 222 -17.15 12.19 5.64
N TYR A 223 -18.07 13.11 5.34
CA TYR A 223 -19.45 12.78 4.93
C TYR A 223 -19.73 12.98 3.45
N HIS A 224 -18.76 13.43 2.67
CA HIS A 224 -18.98 13.76 1.27
C HIS A 224 -18.27 12.79 0.35
N ARG A 225 -18.78 12.64 -0.87
CA ARG A 225 -18.14 11.90 -1.96
C ARG A 225 -17.46 12.85 -2.95
N VAL A 226 -16.53 12.31 -3.74
CA VAL A 226 -15.78 13.08 -4.74
C VAL A 226 -16.72 13.86 -5.67
N THR A 227 -17.87 13.29 -6.05
CA THR A 227 -18.96 13.91 -6.84
C THR A 227 -18.58 14.31 -8.28
N GLY A 228 -17.48 15.02 -8.47
CA GLY A 228 -16.98 15.58 -9.72
C GLY A 228 -16.08 16.79 -9.45
N ARG A 229 -15.35 17.25 -10.47
CA ARG A 229 -14.46 18.43 -10.33
C ARG A 229 -15.19 19.76 -10.46
N ASP A 230 -16.26 19.80 -11.24
CA ASP A 230 -16.95 21.04 -11.63
C ASP A 230 -18.28 21.26 -10.89
N VAL A 231 -18.48 20.56 -9.77
CA VAL A 231 -19.68 20.70 -8.93
C VAL A 231 -19.43 21.71 -7.80
N PRO A 232 -20.27 22.76 -7.68
CA PRO A 232 -20.13 23.78 -6.63
C PRO A 232 -20.27 23.23 -5.21
N MET A 233 -21.01 22.13 -5.05
CA MET A 233 -21.29 21.50 -3.77
C MET A 233 -21.11 19.99 -3.89
N LYS A 234 -20.26 19.43 -3.02
CA LYS A 234 -20.05 17.99 -2.93
C LYS A 234 -21.31 17.34 -2.38
N GLU A 235 -21.65 16.18 -2.91
CA GLU A 235 -22.80 15.40 -2.46
C GLU A 235 -22.43 14.50 -1.28
N ILE A 236 -23.45 14.04 -0.55
CA ILE A 236 -23.28 13.13 0.58
C ILE A 236 -22.78 11.77 0.09
N TYR A 237 -21.89 11.18 0.88
CA TYR A 237 -21.28 9.89 0.63
C TYR A 237 -22.29 8.75 0.77
N ASP A 238 -22.43 7.93 -0.27
CA ASP A 238 -23.19 6.67 -0.23
C ASP A 238 -22.21 5.50 -0.21
N ARG A 239 -22.10 4.88 0.97
CA ARG A 239 -21.19 3.77 1.19
C ARG A 239 -21.54 2.54 0.33
N THR A 240 -22.81 2.26 0.10
CA THR A 240 -23.23 1.08 -0.69
C THR A 240 -22.78 1.24 -2.14
N ALA A 241 -23.03 2.41 -2.71
CA ALA A 241 -22.61 2.74 -4.07
C ALA A 241 -21.08 2.72 -4.23
N ALA A 242 -20.35 3.18 -3.20
CA ALA A 242 -18.89 3.16 -3.18
C ALA A 242 -18.34 1.73 -3.11
N GLU A 243 -18.90 0.86 -2.28
CA GLU A 243 -18.51 -0.56 -2.18
C GLU A 243 -18.77 -1.32 -3.49
N GLU A 244 -19.93 -1.11 -4.12
CA GLU A 244 -20.24 -1.67 -5.43
C GLU A 244 -19.26 -1.20 -6.52
N THR A 245 -18.87 0.08 -6.45
CA THR A 245 -17.90 0.66 -7.37
C THR A 245 -16.50 0.08 -7.16
N ALA A 246 -16.05 -0.11 -5.90
CA ALA A 246 -14.81 -0.82 -5.58
C ALA A 246 -14.78 -2.25 -6.12
N ARG A 247 -15.89 -2.99 -6.01
CA ARG A 247 -16.01 -4.33 -6.60
C ARG A 247 -15.88 -4.31 -8.13
N ARG A 248 -16.53 -3.36 -8.80
CA ARG A 248 -16.43 -3.20 -10.26
C ARG A 248 -15.01 -2.85 -10.69
N HIS A 249 -14.34 -1.94 -9.98
CA HIS A 249 -12.96 -1.55 -10.28
C HIS A 249 -11.96 -2.69 -10.04
N ALA A 250 -12.15 -3.49 -8.99
CA ALA A 250 -11.34 -4.66 -8.72
C ALA A 250 -11.41 -5.70 -9.85
N ARG A 251 -12.62 -6.01 -10.33
CA ARG A 251 -12.81 -6.91 -11.49
C ARG A 251 -12.12 -6.38 -12.74
N HIS A 252 -12.34 -5.11 -13.06
CA HIS A 252 -11.70 -4.48 -14.22
C HIS A 252 -10.17 -4.46 -14.10
N PHE A 253 -9.61 -4.28 -12.91
CA PHE A 253 -8.17 -4.37 -12.67
C PHE A 253 -7.64 -5.79 -12.97
N VAL A 254 -8.30 -6.82 -12.45
CA VAL A 254 -7.92 -8.23 -12.69
C VAL A 254 -8.05 -8.59 -14.18
N GLU A 255 -9.14 -8.21 -14.85
CA GLU A 255 -9.33 -8.42 -16.28
C GLU A 255 -8.19 -7.81 -17.11
N ARG A 256 -7.73 -6.62 -16.73
CA ARG A 256 -6.59 -5.95 -17.38
C ARG A 256 -5.28 -6.67 -17.12
N CYS A 257 -5.00 -7.11 -15.89
CA CYS A 257 -3.81 -7.90 -15.60
C CYS A 257 -3.79 -9.19 -16.43
N ILE A 258 -4.93 -9.88 -16.56
CA ILE A 258 -5.06 -11.09 -17.39
C ILE A 258 -4.81 -10.75 -18.87
N ALA A 259 -5.42 -9.67 -19.38
CA ALA A 259 -5.23 -9.24 -20.76
C ALA A 259 -3.76 -8.86 -21.06
N GLU A 260 -3.09 -8.18 -20.12
CA GLU A 260 -1.66 -7.84 -20.25
C GLU A 260 -0.78 -9.08 -20.25
N LEU A 261 -0.98 -10.00 -19.30
CA LEU A 261 -0.24 -11.27 -19.26
C LEU A 261 -0.47 -12.10 -20.52
N GLY A 262 -1.71 -12.17 -21.03
CA GLY A 262 -2.06 -12.89 -22.25
C GLY A 262 -1.60 -12.23 -23.55
N SER A 263 -1.19 -10.96 -23.51
CA SER A 263 -0.65 -10.24 -24.68
C SER A 263 0.80 -10.60 -25.01
N VAL A 264 1.50 -11.23 -24.06
CA VAL A 264 2.90 -11.59 -24.22
C VAL A 264 3.01 -13.05 -24.66
N GLN A 265 3.81 -13.30 -25.71
CA GLN A 265 4.12 -14.66 -26.13
C GLN A 265 5.15 -15.28 -25.16
N ALA A 266 4.68 -16.18 -24.31
CA ALA A 266 5.47 -16.81 -23.26
C ALA A 266 5.42 -18.35 -23.36
N ASP A 267 6.05 -18.90 -24.41
CA ASP A 267 6.02 -20.34 -24.71
C ASP A 267 6.93 -21.16 -23.76
N ASP A 268 8.02 -20.57 -23.28
CA ASP A 268 9.06 -21.22 -22.47
C ASP A 268 9.34 -20.53 -21.12
N TRP A 269 8.45 -19.63 -20.68
CA TRP A 269 8.60 -18.87 -19.43
C TRP A 269 7.27 -18.41 -18.87
N ASN A 270 7.26 -18.01 -17.59
CA ASN A 270 6.07 -17.54 -16.90
C ASN A 270 6.11 -16.01 -16.72
N PRO A 271 5.16 -15.25 -17.29
CA PRO A 271 5.08 -13.82 -17.08
C PRO A 271 4.51 -13.46 -15.70
N ILE A 272 4.95 -12.33 -15.15
CA ILE A 272 4.50 -11.75 -13.89
C ILE A 272 4.27 -10.25 -14.04
N VAL A 273 3.23 -9.72 -13.40
CA VAL A 273 2.97 -8.28 -13.29
C VAL A 273 3.24 -7.84 -11.87
N ILE A 274 4.09 -6.82 -11.70
CA ILE A 274 4.41 -6.22 -10.39
C ILE A 274 3.78 -4.84 -10.33
N ALA A 275 2.81 -4.67 -9.43
CA ALA A 275 2.11 -3.40 -9.21
C ALA A 275 2.37 -2.91 -7.77
N PRO A 276 3.46 -2.16 -7.54
CA PRO A 276 3.75 -1.58 -6.23
C PRO A 276 2.94 -0.30 -6.03
N PHE A 277 2.50 -0.09 -4.79
CA PHE A 277 1.71 1.06 -4.37
C PHE A 277 2.13 1.45 -2.95
N ASP A 278 2.02 2.75 -2.63
CA ASP A 278 2.13 3.19 -1.24
C ASP A 278 0.97 2.62 -0.43
N ALA A 279 1.28 2.03 0.73
CA ALA A 279 0.29 1.35 1.57
C ALA A 279 -0.82 2.30 2.03
N GLU A 280 -0.51 3.57 2.28
CA GLU A 280 -1.48 4.60 2.67
C GLU A 280 -2.47 4.98 1.55
N LEU A 281 -2.21 4.57 0.31
CA LEU A 281 -3.23 4.71 -0.72
C LEU A 281 -4.52 3.99 -0.31
N PHE A 282 -4.40 2.80 0.28
CA PHE A 282 -5.53 1.95 0.60
C PHE A 282 -6.04 2.19 2.02
N GLY A 283 -7.11 2.97 2.15
CA GLY A 283 -7.85 3.22 3.38
C GLY A 283 -7.64 4.62 3.96
N HIS A 284 -6.51 5.27 3.63
CA HIS A 284 -6.26 6.65 4.00
C HIS A 284 -6.64 7.61 2.87
N TRP A 285 -5.87 7.65 1.77
CA TRP A 285 -6.16 8.51 0.62
C TRP A 285 -7.43 8.05 -0.12
N TRP A 286 -7.53 6.75 -0.40
CA TRP A 286 -8.69 6.12 -0.99
C TRP A 286 -9.36 5.21 0.04
N PHE A 287 -10.49 5.66 0.59
CA PHE A 287 -11.12 5.01 1.74
C PHE A 287 -11.55 3.56 1.46
N GLU A 288 -12.05 3.32 0.25
CA GLU A 288 -12.52 2.02 -0.23
C GLU A 288 -11.38 1.12 -0.72
N GLY A 289 -10.14 1.59 -0.65
CA GLY A 289 -8.96 0.84 -1.08
C GLY A 289 -8.81 -0.54 -0.45
N PRO A 290 -9.07 -0.77 0.86
CA PRO A 290 -9.00 -2.11 1.45
C PRO A 290 -10.06 -3.05 0.87
N ILE A 291 -11.26 -2.52 0.59
CA ILE A 291 -12.35 -3.28 -0.06
C ILE A 291 -11.94 -3.63 -1.50
N PHE A 292 -11.35 -2.69 -2.22
CA PHE A 292 -10.79 -2.96 -3.53
C PHE A 292 -9.75 -4.08 -3.50
N LEU A 293 -8.79 -4.06 -2.55
CA LEU A 293 -7.76 -5.11 -2.44
C LEU A 293 -8.38 -6.48 -2.14
N GLU A 294 -9.34 -6.55 -1.22
CA GLU A 294 -10.09 -7.78 -0.96
C GLU A 294 -10.78 -8.30 -2.22
N GLN A 295 -11.49 -7.43 -2.94
CA GLN A 295 -12.19 -7.81 -4.16
C GLN A 295 -11.23 -8.17 -5.30
N VAL A 296 -10.01 -7.61 -5.35
CA VAL A 296 -8.97 -8.01 -6.31
C VAL A 296 -8.52 -9.44 -6.01
N ILE A 297 -8.31 -9.79 -4.74
CA ILE A 297 -7.93 -11.16 -4.34
C ILE A 297 -9.03 -12.15 -4.72
N LEU A 298 -10.30 -11.83 -4.44
CA LEU A 298 -11.43 -12.67 -4.79
C LEU A 298 -11.59 -12.81 -6.31
N ALA A 299 -11.54 -11.70 -7.05
CA ALA A 299 -11.65 -11.72 -8.50
C ALA A 299 -10.48 -12.46 -9.17
N ALA A 300 -9.26 -12.36 -8.62
CA ALA A 300 -8.11 -13.13 -9.10
C ALA A 300 -8.35 -14.64 -8.92
N ALA A 301 -8.86 -15.06 -7.76
CA ALA A 301 -9.22 -16.45 -7.51
C ALA A 301 -10.33 -16.95 -8.45
N GLU A 302 -11.40 -16.17 -8.66
CA GLU A 302 -12.50 -16.47 -9.58
C GLU A 302 -12.02 -16.67 -11.03
N ASN A 303 -11.04 -15.86 -11.46
CA ASN A 303 -10.48 -15.91 -12.81
C ASN A 303 -9.23 -16.79 -12.93
N GLN A 304 -8.87 -17.54 -11.88
CA GLN A 304 -7.67 -18.38 -11.82
C GLN A 304 -6.36 -17.63 -12.10
N LEU A 305 -6.34 -16.31 -11.84
CA LEU A 305 -5.11 -15.51 -11.87
C LEU A 305 -4.30 -15.82 -10.60
N LEU A 306 -3.13 -16.43 -10.79
CA LEU A 306 -2.25 -16.77 -9.67
C LEU A 306 -1.67 -15.51 -9.02
N LEU A 307 -2.02 -15.28 -7.76
CA LEU A 307 -1.31 -14.33 -6.90
C LEU A 307 -0.11 -15.04 -6.27
N THR A 308 1.06 -14.41 -6.35
CA THR A 308 2.32 -14.98 -5.87
C THR A 308 3.15 -13.90 -5.18
N THR A 309 4.16 -14.34 -4.45
CA THR A 309 5.18 -13.44 -3.89
C THR A 309 6.45 -13.52 -4.75
N PRO A 310 7.31 -12.50 -4.75
CA PRO A 310 8.53 -12.54 -5.55
C PRO A 310 9.46 -13.71 -5.18
N SER A 311 9.55 -14.08 -3.89
CA SER A 311 10.33 -15.26 -3.48
C SER A 311 9.74 -16.58 -3.97
N GLU A 312 8.41 -16.74 -3.92
CA GLU A 312 7.72 -17.92 -4.43
C GLU A 312 7.88 -18.02 -5.96
N PHE A 313 7.73 -16.90 -6.67
CA PHE A 313 7.95 -16.83 -8.11
C PHE A 313 9.37 -17.24 -8.51
N LEU A 314 10.41 -16.73 -7.84
CA LEU A 314 11.81 -17.08 -8.15
C LEU A 314 12.12 -18.56 -7.84
N ARG A 315 11.46 -19.15 -6.84
CA ARG A 315 11.61 -20.58 -6.52
C ARG A 315 11.02 -21.46 -7.62
N GLN A 316 9.86 -21.07 -8.15
CA GLN A 316 9.20 -21.77 -9.25
C GLN A 316 9.87 -21.49 -10.61
N ASN A 317 10.57 -20.36 -10.73
CA ASN A 317 11.22 -19.88 -11.95
C ASN A 317 12.70 -19.56 -11.71
N PRO A 318 13.56 -20.56 -11.46
CA PRO A 318 14.94 -20.35 -11.01
C PRO A 318 15.87 -19.78 -12.09
N THR A 319 15.46 -19.82 -13.36
CA THR A 319 16.26 -19.33 -14.49
C THR A 319 15.69 -18.02 -15.01
N GLN A 320 16.46 -16.94 -14.88
CA GLN A 320 16.13 -15.62 -15.38
C GLN A 320 17.27 -15.05 -16.21
N GLN A 321 16.96 -14.06 -17.04
CA GLN A 321 17.99 -13.34 -17.79
C GLN A 321 18.95 -12.64 -16.82
N VAL A 322 20.25 -12.73 -17.08
CA VAL A 322 21.22 -11.85 -16.44
C VAL A 322 21.23 -10.53 -17.21
N SER A 323 20.93 -9.44 -16.53
CA SER A 323 21.03 -8.08 -17.07
C SER A 323 21.44 -7.10 -15.97
N GLU A 324 22.04 -5.98 -16.37
CA GLU A 324 22.39 -4.89 -15.45
C GLU A 324 21.37 -3.76 -15.63
N PRO A 325 20.45 -3.55 -14.67
CA PRO A 325 19.51 -2.44 -14.73
C PRO A 325 20.22 -1.09 -14.86
N ALA A 326 19.59 -0.13 -15.53
CA ALA A 326 20.10 1.23 -15.60
C ALA A 326 20.08 1.90 -14.22
N THR A 327 21.07 2.77 -13.99
CA THR A 327 21.22 3.62 -12.78
C THR A 327 20.55 4.96 -13.02
#